data_AF-A0A346P9C0-F1
#
_entry.id   AF-A0A346P9C0-F1
#
_cell.length_a   1.000
_cell.length_b   1.000
_cell.length_c   1.000
_cell.angle_alpha   90.00
_cell.angle_beta   90.00
_cell.angle_gamma   90.00
#
_symmetry.space_group_name_H-M   'P 1'
#
loop_
_entity.id
_entity.type
_entity.pdbx_description
1 polymer ?
#
loop_
_entity_poly.entity_id
_entity_poly.type
_entity_poly.pdbx_seq_one_letter_code
_entity_poly.pdbx_strand_id
1 'polypeptide(L)'
;IACFTDWYQRVHIGRANANKWITIGGSYPGALAAWYRLKYPHLTAGALASSAVVAPFAEFPEFDEQVALSAGPECTHALQDITAMVEGALQEGGRLADEMKALFSCSQLSDADFLYL
;
A
#
# COMPACT_ATOMS: atom_id res chain seq x y z
N ILE A 1 -3.99 -19.31 5.69
CA ILE A 1 -4.71 -19.15 6.98
C ILE A 1 -5.65 -20.33 7.23
N ALA A 2 -6.66 -20.59 6.39
CA ALA A 2 -7.64 -21.68 6.59
C ALA A 2 -7.03 -23.06 6.89
N CYS A 3 -6.12 -23.54 6.01
CA CYS A 3 -5.47 -24.83 6.17
C CYS A 3 -4.71 -24.93 7.50
N PHE A 4 -3.97 -23.88 7.87
CA PHE A 4 -3.27 -23.83 9.14
C PHE A 4 -4.23 -23.87 10.34
N THR A 5 -5.32 -23.10 10.32
CA THR A 5 -6.30 -23.07 11.42
C THR A 5 -7.01 -24.41 11.60
N ASP A 6 -7.35 -25.12 10.51
CA ASP A 6 -7.93 -26.47 10.59
C ASP A 6 -6.89 -27.50 11.06
N TRP A 7 -5.69 -27.50 10.47
CA TRP A 7 -4.59 -28.40 10.84
C TRP A 7 -4.21 -28.24 12.30
N TYR A 8 -4.01 -27.02 12.79
CA TYR A 8 -3.61 -26.76 14.17
C TYR A 8 -4.65 -27.31 15.17
N GLN A 9 -5.93 -27.08 14.90
CA GLN A 9 -6.99 -27.60 15.77
C GLN A 9 -7.09 -29.13 15.75
N ARG A 10 -6.95 -29.76 14.57
CA ARG A 10 -7.00 -31.22 14.47
C ARG A 10 -5.77 -31.90 15.06
N VAL A 11 -4.58 -31.40 14.77
CA VAL A 11 -3.32 -32.07 15.07
C VAL A 11 -2.79 -31.69 16.46
N HIS A 12 -2.89 -30.42 16.86
CA HIS A 12 -2.36 -29.98 18.14
C HIS A 12 -3.40 -29.96 19.26
N ILE A 13 -4.66 -29.62 18.95
CA ILE A 13 -5.74 -29.61 19.96
C ILE A 13 -6.50 -30.95 20.00
N GLY A 14 -6.44 -31.75 18.93
CA GLY A 14 -7.13 -33.04 18.84
C GLY A 14 -8.62 -32.95 18.53
N ARG A 15 -9.15 -31.76 18.19
CA ARG A 15 -10.57 -31.54 17.90
C ARG A 15 -10.78 -30.36 16.94
N ALA A 16 -11.57 -30.59 15.89
CA ALA A 16 -11.98 -29.53 14.97
C ALA A 16 -12.87 -28.48 15.66
N ASN A 17 -12.65 -27.20 15.35
CA ASN A 17 -13.39 -26.06 15.91
C ASN A 17 -13.38 -26.00 17.45
N ALA A 18 -12.30 -26.47 18.08
CA ALA A 18 -12.15 -26.47 19.53
C ALA A 18 -12.04 -25.05 20.12
N ASN A 19 -11.39 -24.14 19.40
CA ASN A 19 -11.11 -22.77 19.87
C ASN A 19 -11.72 -21.72 18.95
N LYS A 20 -12.04 -20.55 19.52
CA LYS A 20 -12.40 -19.37 18.73
C LYS A 20 -11.13 -18.61 18.33
N TRP A 21 -11.00 -18.32 17.05
CA TRP A 21 -9.86 -17.58 16.49
C TRP A 21 -10.27 -16.16 16.12
N ILE A 22 -9.42 -15.19 16.44
CA ILE A 22 -9.50 -13.82 15.92
C ILE A 22 -8.30 -13.62 14.99
N THR A 23 -8.54 -13.24 13.75
CA THR A 23 -7.46 -12.96 12.80
C THR A 23 -7.14 -11.47 12.75
N ILE A 24 -5.87 -11.12 12.88
CA ILE A 24 -5.43 -9.73 13.00
C ILE A 24 -4.42 -9.44 11.89
N GLY A 25 -4.55 -8.28 11.25
CA GLY A 25 -3.60 -7.82 10.25
C GLY A 25 -3.69 -6.30 10.01
N GLY A 26 -2.60 -5.74 9.50
CA GLY A 26 -2.51 -4.35 9.06
C GLY A 26 -2.22 -4.26 7.56
N SER A 27 -2.65 -3.20 6.86
CA SER A 27 -2.39 -3.02 5.41
C SER A 27 -2.89 -4.24 4.59
N TYR A 28 -2.08 -4.79 3.69
CA TYR A 28 -2.41 -6.00 2.94
C TYR A 28 -2.77 -7.20 3.85
N PRO A 29 -2.01 -7.54 4.90
CA PRO A 29 -2.45 -8.51 5.91
C PRO A 29 -3.80 -8.18 6.57
N GLY A 30 -4.16 -6.90 6.72
CA GLY A 30 -5.49 -6.49 7.18
C GLY A 30 -6.59 -6.87 6.19
N ALA A 31 -6.34 -6.66 4.90
CA ALA A 31 -7.23 -7.12 3.84
C ALA A 31 -7.37 -8.65 3.85
N LEU A 32 -6.26 -9.38 3.99
CA LEU A 32 -6.28 -10.84 4.16
C LEU A 32 -7.08 -11.28 5.39
N ALA A 33 -6.99 -10.56 6.51
CA ALA A 33 -7.76 -10.87 7.72
C ALA A 33 -9.28 -10.67 7.48
N ALA A 34 -9.67 -9.57 6.85
CA ALA A 34 -11.06 -9.30 6.48
C ALA A 34 -11.59 -10.36 5.50
N TRP A 35 -10.86 -10.64 4.41
CA TRP A 35 -11.25 -11.64 3.41
C TRP A 35 -11.26 -13.06 3.98
N TYR A 36 -10.36 -13.38 4.92
CA TYR A 36 -10.38 -14.66 5.62
C TYR A 36 -11.66 -14.83 6.44
N ARG A 37 -12.07 -13.80 7.19
CA ARG A 37 -13.35 -13.82 7.91
C ARG A 37 -14.54 -13.94 6.97
N LEU A 38 -14.53 -13.23 5.85
CA LEU A 38 -15.59 -13.28 4.84
C LEU A 38 -15.72 -14.68 4.21
N LYS A 39 -14.59 -15.28 3.81
CA LYS A 39 -14.57 -16.57 3.09
C LYS A 39 -14.69 -17.79 4.00
N TYR A 40 -14.18 -17.71 5.24
CA TYR A 40 -14.16 -18.82 6.19
C TYR A 40 -14.76 -18.41 7.56
N PRO A 41 -16.03 -17.97 7.60
CA PRO A 41 -16.65 -17.51 8.84
C PRO A 41 -16.82 -18.63 9.88
N HIS A 42 -16.70 -19.90 9.47
CA HIS A 42 -16.73 -21.06 10.35
C HIS A 42 -15.38 -21.33 11.04
N LEU A 43 -14.27 -20.78 10.53
CA LEU A 43 -12.92 -20.98 11.08
C LEU A 43 -12.41 -19.81 11.93
N THR A 44 -13.12 -18.68 11.97
CA THR A 44 -12.77 -17.53 12.80
C THR A 44 -14.01 -16.85 13.35
N ALA A 45 -13.94 -16.38 14.60
CA ALA A 45 -15.01 -15.63 15.24
C ALA A 45 -15.06 -14.16 14.77
N GLY A 46 -13.96 -13.60 14.30
CA GLY A 46 -13.88 -12.20 13.90
C GLY A 46 -12.48 -11.82 13.40
N ALA A 47 -12.36 -10.63 12.82
CA ALA A 47 -11.10 -10.11 12.33
C ALA A 47 -10.86 -8.66 12.75
N LEU A 48 -9.61 -8.32 13.07
CA LEU A 48 -9.13 -6.94 13.16
C LEU A 48 -8.36 -6.62 11.88
N ALA A 49 -8.95 -5.79 11.03
CA ALA A 49 -8.42 -5.41 9.73
C ALA A 49 -7.97 -3.95 9.77
N SER A 50 -6.79 -3.70 10.33
CA SER A 50 -6.25 -2.34 10.52
C SER A 50 -5.72 -1.78 9.20
N SER A 51 -6.08 -0.54 8.86
CA SER A 51 -5.67 0.14 7.60
C SER A 51 -5.75 -0.78 6.37
N ALA A 52 -6.80 -1.61 6.32
CA ALA A 52 -6.87 -2.73 5.39
C ALA A 52 -7.21 -2.26 3.98
N VAL A 53 -6.37 -2.61 3.01
CA VAL A 53 -6.58 -2.31 1.59
C VAL A 53 -7.58 -3.32 1.00
N VAL A 54 -8.83 -3.29 1.48
CA VAL A 54 -9.87 -4.27 1.11
C VAL A 54 -10.40 -4.09 -0.31
N ALA A 55 -10.19 -2.92 -0.89
CA ALA A 55 -10.57 -2.56 -2.26
C ALA A 55 -9.34 -2.00 -2.99
N PRO A 56 -8.53 -2.86 -3.62
CA PRO A 56 -7.39 -2.41 -4.42
C PRO A 56 -7.87 -1.98 -5.81
N PHE A 57 -7.99 -0.67 -6.03
CA PHE A 57 -8.22 -0.10 -7.36
C PHE A 57 -6.88 0.17 -8.05
N ALA A 58 -6.80 -0.05 -9.36
CA ALA A 58 -5.59 0.23 -10.13
C ALA A 58 -5.33 1.74 -10.25
N GLU A 59 -6.39 2.51 -10.42
CA GLU A 59 -6.39 3.97 -10.37
C GLU A 59 -7.15 4.38 -9.11
N PHE A 60 -6.46 5.02 -8.17
CA PHE A 60 -7.05 5.44 -6.88
C PHE A 60 -6.59 6.86 -6.50
N PRO A 61 -7.04 7.88 -7.25
CA PRO A 61 -6.63 9.27 -7.02
C PRO A 61 -6.99 9.78 -5.63
N GLU A 62 -8.01 9.21 -4.98
CA GLU A 62 -8.42 9.56 -3.62
C GLU A 62 -7.31 9.30 -2.59
N PHE A 63 -6.36 8.40 -2.88
CA PHE A 63 -5.18 8.22 -2.04
C PHE A 63 -4.31 9.48 -2.05
N ASP A 64 -4.00 10.02 -3.23
CA ASP A 64 -3.19 11.22 -3.39
C ASP A 64 -3.92 12.45 -2.85
N GLU A 65 -5.24 12.54 -3.04
CA GLU A 65 -6.07 13.59 -2.43
C GLU A 65 -5.97 13.56 -0.90
N GLN A 66 -6.07 12.37 -0.28
CA GLN A 66 -5.94 12.24 1.16
C GLN A 66 -4.53 12.59 1.66
N VAL A 67 -3.48 12.29 0.88
CA VAL A 67 -2.10 12.72 1.17
C VAL A 67 -2.01 14.24 1.14
N ALA A 68 -2.55 14.89 0.10
CA ALA A 68 -2.59 16.35 -0.02
C ALA A 68 -3.33 17.00 1.16
N LEU A 69 -4.52 16.50 1.51
CA LEU A 69 -5.27 16.96 2.67
C LEU A 69 -4.48 16.85 3.97
N SER A 70 -3.73 15.76 4.15
CA SER A 70 -2.93 15.52 5.35
C SER A 70 -1.67 16.40 5.40
N ALA A 71 -1.09 16.72 4.24
CA ALA A 71 0.08 17.60 4.11
C ALA A 71 -0.26 19.07 4.38
N GLY A 72 -1.52 19.47 4.13
CA GLY A 72 -1.97 20.85 4.24
C GLY A 72 -1.73 21.67 2.96
N PRO A 73 -2.37 22.84 2.82
CA PRO A 73 -2.43 23.58 1.56
C PRO A 73 -1.07 24.12 1.12
N GLU A 74 -0.26 24.68 2.04
CA GLU A 74 1.05 25.23 1.65
C GLU A 74 2.01 24.13 1.17
N CYS A 75 2.04 23.00 1.88
CA CYS A 75 2.88 21.86 1.51
C CYS A 75 2.40 21.23 0.19
N THR A 76 1.09 21.08 0.01
CA THR A 76 0.50 20.55 -1.23
C THR A 76 0.88 21.39 -2.43
N HIS A 77 0.75 22.73 -2.35
CA HIS A 77 1.14 23.61 -3.46
C HIS A 77 2.64 23.51 -3.76
N ALA A 78 3.50 23.50 -2.73
CA ALA A 78 4.93 23.35 -2.93
C ALA A 78 5.29 22.01 -3.60
N LEU A 79 4.63 20.91 -3.20
CA LEU A 79 4.82 19.60 -3.83
C LEU A 79 4.39 19.63 -5.31
N GLN A 80 3.23 20.21 -5.62
CA GLN A 80 2.73 20.33 -6.99
C GLN A 80 3.66 21.19 -7.87
N ASP A 81 4.14 22.33 -7.36
CA ASP A 81 5.07 23.19 -8.08
C ASP A 81 6.39 22.46 -8.37
N ILE A 82 6.93 21.74 -7.39
CA ILE A 82 8.16 20.94 -7.55
C ILE A 82 7.96 19.83 -8.58
N THR A 83 6.85 19.08 -8.50
CA THR A 83 6.55 18.04 -9.47
C THR A 83 6.46 18.61 -10.89
N ALA A 84 5.75 19.74 -11.08
CA ALA A 84 5.64 20.39 -12.38
C ALA A 84 7.01 20.87 -12.93
N MET A 85 7.89 21.38 -12.06
CA MET A 85 9.24 21.76 -12.45
C MET A 85 10.09 20.55 -12.87
N VAL A 86 9.98 19.44 -12.14
CA VAL A 86 10.68 18.18 -12.48
C VAL A 86 10.18 17.64 -13.82
N GLU A 87 8.87 17.50 -14.00
CA GLU A 87 8.27 17.01 -15.24
C GLU A 87 8.66 17.89 -16.44
N GLY A 88 8.61 19.22 -16.29
CA GLY A 88 9.00 20.16 -17.34
C GLY A 88 10.48 20.02 -17.73
N ALA A 89 11.38 19.88 -16.75
CA ALA A 89 12.81 19.67 -16.99
C ALA A 89 13.08 18.37 -17.75
N LEU A 90 12.38 17.28 -17.39
CA LEU A 90 12.51 15.98 -18.06
C LEU A 90 11.92 16.00 -19.49
N GLN A 91 10.82 16.74 -19.71
CA GLN A 91 10.24 16.93 -21.04
C GLN A 91 11.16 17.72 -21.99
N GLU A 92 11.87 18.74 -21.49
CA GLU A 92 12.88 19.48 -22.27
C GLU A 92 14.10 18.60 -22.58
N GLY A 93 14.50 17.76 -21.61
CA GLY A 93 15.57 16.78 -21.77
C GLY A 93 16.98 17.40 -21.70
N GLY A 94 17.96 16.60 -22.14
CA GLY A 94 19.37 17.02 -22.22
C GLY A 94 19.94 17.48 -20.87
N ARG A 95 20.72 18.58 -20.91
CA ARG A 95 21.44 19.06 -19.72
C ARG A 95 20.50 19.45 -18.57
N LEU A 96 19.31 20.00 -18.87
CA LEU A 96 18.37 20.40 -17.83
C LEU A 96 17.82 19.19 -17.07
N ALA A 97 17.45 18.13 -17.80
CA ALA A 97 17.04 16.87 -17.19
C ALA A 97 18.17 16.23 -16.37
N ASP A 98 19.41 16.26 -16.86
CA ASP A 98 20.58 15.71 -16.15
C ASP A 98 20.89 16.49 -14.85
N GLU A 99 20.80 17.82 -14.90
CA GLU A 99 20.95 18.69 -13.73
C GLU A 99 19.82 18.47 -12.72
N MET A 100 18.58 18.32 -13.18
CA MET A 100 17.43 18.00 -12.33
C MET A 100 17.63 16.66 -11.61
N LYS A 101 17.98 15.59 -12.34
CA LYS A 101 18.29 14.27 -11.75
C LYS A 101 19.46 14.34 -10.77
N ALA A 102 20.46 15.17 -11.02
CA ALA A 102 21.60 15.34 -10.13
C ALA A 102 21.21 15.93 -8.76
N LEU A 103 20.19 16.80 -8.69
CA LEU A 103 19.67 17.34 -7.42
C LEU A 103 19.16 16.24 -6.46
N PHE A 104 18.66 15.13 -7.01
CA PHE A 104 18.16 13.98 -6.25
C PHE A 104 19.19 12.86 -6.10
N SER A 105 20.45 13.09 -6.51
CA SER A 105 21.49 12.04 -6.59
C SER A 105 21.12 10.87 -7.53
N CYS A 106 20.39 11.16 -8.61
CA CYS A 106 19.81 10.19 -9.54
C CYS A 106 20.38 10.27 -10.96
N SER A 107 21.58 10.84 -11.16
CA SER A 107 22.16 11.09 -12.49
C SER A 107 22.34 9.83 -13.37
N GLN A 108 22.31 8.64 -12.78
CA GLN A 108 22.44 7.37 -13.53
C GLN A 108 21.10 6.80 -13.99
N LEU A 109 19.98 7.40 -13.58
CA LEU A 109 18.66 6.91 -13.95
C LEU A 109 18.23 7.41 -15.33
N SER A 110 17.49 6.55 -16.02
CA SER A 110 16.73 6.99 -17.18
C SER A 110 15.62 7.96 -16.72
N ASP A 111 15.13 8.80 -17.62
CA ASP A 111 14.06 9.76 -17.28
C ASP A 111 12.78 9.02 -16.86
N ALA A 112 12.52 7.85 -17.45
CA ALA A 112 11.42 6.97 -17.06
C ALA A 112 11.61 6.43 -15.64
N ASP A 113 12.78 5.87 -15.32
CA ASP A 113 13.03 5.34 -13.97
C ASP A 113 13.00 6.44 -12.91
N PHE A 114 13.44 7.66 -13.27
CA PHE A 114 13.41 8.79 -12.36
C PHE A 114 11.98 9.30 -12.06
N LEU A 115 11.05 9.20 -13.03
CA LEU A 115 9.64 9.57 -12.83
C LEU A 115 8.86 8.61 -11.92
N TYR A 116 9.28 7.34 -11.86
CA TYR A 116 8.56 6.28 -11.13
C TYR A 116 9.33 5.76 -9.90
N LEU A 117 10.31 6.53 -9.41
CA LEU A 117 11.08 6.22 -8.22
C LEU A 117 10.27 6.35 -6.92
#